data_AF-A0A922Z9W8-F1
#
_entry.id   AF-A0A922Z9W8-F1
#
_cell.length_a   1.000
_cell.length_b   1.000
_cell.length_c   1.000
_cell.angle_alpha   90.00
_cell.angle_beta   90.00
_cell.angle_gamma   90.00
#
_symmetry.space_group_name_H-M   'P 1'
#
loop_
_entity.id
_entity.type
_entity.pdbx_description
1 polymer ?
#
loop_
_entity_poly.entity_id
_entity_poly.type
_entity_poly.pdbx_seq_one_letter_code
_entity_poly.pdbx_strand_id
1 'polypeptide(L)'
;MVDVADRIALPEAIAELEDVRPGSPFMRPVEAVAAGLVALIIGVLLLGVTSRYVFSLPVIWIDEVASISFLWLAMLGSAIAIDRNEHLRLTLFIGMMPERLRGFANSFALLVVAAFL
;
A
#
# COMPACT_ATOMS: atom_id res chain seq x y z
N MET A 1 -2.67 -10.99 -45.29
CA MET A 1 -2.39 -12.21 -44.50
C MET A 1 -1.95 -11.92 -43.05
N VAL A 2 -2.15 -10.70 -42.52
CA VAL A 2 -1.70 -10.29 -41.16
C VAL A 2 -2.86 -10.04 -40.18
N ASP A 3 -4.12 -10.02 -40.64
CA ASP A 3 -5.29 -9.62 -39.83
C ASP A 3 -5.77 -10.68 -38.81
N VAL A 4 -5.43 -11.96 -39.01
CA VAL A 4 -5.97 -13.07 -38.19
C VAL A 4 -5.11 -13.37 -36.97
N ALA A 5 -3.79 -13.20 -37.04
CA ALA A 5 -2.89 -13.46 -35.91
C ALA A 5 -3.03 -12.40 -34.79
N ASP A 6 -3.31 -11.15 -35.15
CA ASP A 6 -3.46 -10.04 -34.20
C ASP A 6 -4.79 -10.12 -33.43
N ARG A 7 -5.88 -10.57 -34.07
CA ARG A 7 -7.20 -10.75 -33.44
C ARG A 7 -7.28 -11.92 -32.46
N ILE A 8 -6.38 -12.90 -32.53
CA ILE A 8 -6.42 -14.11 -31.66
C ILE A 8 -5.57 -13.89 -30.39
N ALA A 9 -4.49 -13.11 -30.47
CA ALA A 9 -3.65 -12.82 -29.29
C ALA A 9 -4.25 -11.73 -28.37
N LEU A 10 -5.01 -10.79 -28.94
CA LEU A 10 -5.66 -9.72 -28.17
C LEU A 10 -6.66 -10.22 -27.10
N PRO A 11 -7.64 -11.14 -27.37
CA PRO A 11 -8.74 -11.45 -26.47
C PRO A 11 -8.34 -12.07 -25.12
N GLU A 12 -7.29 -12.91 -25.09
CA GLU A 12 -6.82 -13.52 -23.83
C GLU A 12 -6.16 -12.47 -22.92
N ALA A 13 -5.40 -11.53 -23.49
CA ALA A 13 -4.76 -10.46 -22.74
C ALA A 13 -5.78 -9.47 -22.14
N ILE A 14 -6.90 -9.19 -22.83
CA ILE A 14 -7.98 -8.34 -22.28
C ILE A 14 -8.76 -9.07 -21.17
N ALA A 15 -8.95 -10.39 -21.31
CA ALA A 15 -9.61 -11.21 -20.29
C ALA A 15 -8.77 -11.34 -19.00
N GLU A 16 -7.44 -11.37 -19.11
CA GLU A 16 -6.51 -11.40 -17.97
C GLU A 16 -6.46 -10.06 -17.21
N LEU A 17 -6.71 -8.93 -17.91
CA LEU A 17 -6.79 -7.59 -17.32
C LEU A 17 -8.16 -7.30 -16.68
N GLU A 18 -9.19 -8.08 -17.02
CA GLU A 18 -10.57 -7.90 -16.53
C GLU A 18 -10.82 -8.56 -15.16
N ASP A 19 -10.00 -9.54 -14.73
CA ASP A 19 -10.14 -10.22 -13.42
C ASP A 19 -9.50 -9.44 -12.25
N VAL A 20 -9.55 -8.11 -12.30
CA VAL A 20 -9.29 -7.27 -11.12
C VAL A 20 -10.55 -7.26 -10.25
N ARG A 21 -10.73 -8.33 -9.48
CA ARG A 21 -11.90 -8.49 -8.61
C ARG A 21 -12.00 -7.32 -7.62
N PRO A 22 -13.15 -6.62 -7.56
CA PRO A 22 -13.38 -5.62 -6.53
C PRO A 22 -13.37 -6.29 -5.15
N GLY A 23 -12.73 -5.63 -4.18
CA GLY A 23 -12.60 -6.12 -2.80
C GLY A 23 -13.95 -6.41 -2.14
N SER A 24 -13.94 -7.29 -1.14
CA SER A 24 -15.14 -7.79 -0.49
C SER A 24 -16.03 -6.64 0.04
N PRO A 25 -17.37 -6.71 -0.10
CA PRO A 25 -18.26 -5.62 0.31
C PRO A 25 -18.25 -5.37 1.83
N PHE A 26 -17.79 -6.34 2.62
CA PHE A 26 -17.69 -6.25 4.08
C PHE A 26 -16.56 -5.32 4.55
N MET A 27 -15.55 -5.04 3.71
CA MET A 27 -14.41 -4.19 4.08
C MET A 27 -14.58 -2.71 3.74
N ARG A 28 -15.62 -2.35 2.98
CA ARG A 28 -15.97 -0.95 2.64
C ARG A 28 -15.98 0.02 3.84
N PRO A 29 -16.59 -0.30 5.00
CA PRO A 29 -16.54 0.61 6.15
C PRO A 29 -15.11 0.80 6.68
N VAL A 30 -14.29 -0.26 6.69
CA VAL A 30 -12.90 -0.22 7.15
C VAL A 30 -12.05 0.62 6.19
N GLU A 31 -12.21 0.44 4.87
CA GLU A 31 -11.58 1.27 3.85
C GLU A 31 -11.98 2.74 3.98
N ALA A 32 -13.25 3.03 4.25
CA ALA A 32 -13.74 4.40 4.47
C ALA A 32 -13.13 5.06 5.72
N VAL A 33 -13.03 4.32 6.83
CA VAL A 33 -12.36 4.81 8.04
C VAL A 33 -10.87 5.07 7.79
N ALA A 34 -10.17 4.16 7.10
CA ALA A 34 -8.77 4.33 6.74
C ALA A 34 -8.56 5.55 5.83
N ALA A 35 -9.40 5.73 4.81
CA ALA A 35 -9.37 6.92 3.96
C ALA A 35 -9.62 8.21 4.75
N GLY A 36 -10.55 8.17 5.71
CA GLY A 36 -10.81 9.29 6.63
C GLY A 36 -9.59 9.62 7.50
N LEU A 37 -8.89 8.62 8.02
CA LEU A 37 -7.65 8.81 8.80
C LEU A 37 -6.53 9.42 7.96
N VAL A 38 -6.36 9.00 6.70
CA VAL A 38 -5.38 9.64 5.79
C VAL A 38 -5.70 11.11 5.59
N ALA A 39 -6.96 11.44 5.30
CA ALA A 39 -7.40 12.83 5.13
C ALA A 39 -7.19 13.66 6.41
N LEU A 40 -7.47 13.07 7.58
CA LEU A 40 -7.23 13.69 8.88
C LEU A 40 -5.74 13.99 9.10
N ILE A 41 -4.85 13.02 8.87
CA ILE A 41 -3.40 13.20 9.02
C ILE A 41 -2.92 14.32 8.10
N ILE A 42 -3.33 14.32 6.83
CA ILE A 42 -2.96 15.38 5.87
C ILE A 42 -3.46 16.74 6.38
N GLY A 43 -4.72 16.84 6.81
CA GLY A 43 -5.29 18.08 7.33
C GLY A 43 -4.56 18.61 8.57
N VAL A 44 -4.27 17.72 9.52
CA VAL A 44 -3.56 18.05 10.77
C VAL A 44 -2.12 18.49 10.48
N LEU A 45 -1.40 17.80 9.59
CA LEU A 45 -0.05 18.19 9.18
C LEU A 45 -0.04 19.52 8.43
N LEU A 46 -0.99 19.75 7.52
CA LEU A 46 -1.13 21.03 6.83
C LEU A 46 -1.44 22.16 7.81
N LEU A 47 -2.31 21.92 8.79
CA LEU A 47 -2.61 22.87 9.85
C LEU A 47 -1.37 23.15 10.69
N GLY A 48 -0.58 22.13 11.02
CA GLY A 48 0.67 22.28 11.77
C GLY A 48 1.71 23.11 11.03
N VAL A 49 1.90 22.82 9.73
CA VAL A 49 2.78 23.60 8.85
C VAL A 49 2.28 25.04 8.76
N THR A 50 1.00 25.25 8.46
CA THR A 50 0.42 26.61 8.35
C THR A 50 0.54 27.37 9.66
N SER A 51 0.25 26.73 10.79
CA SER A 51 0.38 27.32 12.13
C SER A 51 1.82 27.72 12.43
N ARG A 52 2.78 26.84 12.11
CA ARG A 52 4.20 27.08 12.32
C ARG A 52 4.75 28.23 11.48
N TYR A 53 4.34 28.34 10.21
CA TYR A 53 4.86 29.35 9.29
C TYR A 53 4.08 30.67 9.29
N VAL A 54 2.77 30.66 9.52
CA VAL A 54 1.92 31.87 9.50
C VAL A 54 1.77 32.48 10.89
N PHE A 55 1.55 31.65 11.91
CA PHE A 55 1.27 32.11 13.28
C PHE A 55 2.50 32.08 14.19
N SER A 56 3.64 31.55 13.72
CA SER A 56 4.90 31.40 14.48
C SER A 56 4.75 30.70 15.84
N LEU A 57 3.65 29.96 16.03
CA LEU A 57 3.32 29.25 17.26
C LEU A 57 3.24 27.76 16.93
N PRO A 58 4.24 26.95 17.31
CA PRO A 58 4.20 25.51 17.09
C PRO A 58 3.16 24.89 18.01
N VAL A 59 2.11 24.36 17.40
CA VAL A 59 1.00 23.73 18.10
C VAL A 59 1.36 22.27 18.40
N ILE A 60 1.74 21.99 19.65
CA ILE A 60 2.36 20.71 20.07
C ILE A 60 1.43 19.51 19.81
N TRP A 61 0.15 19.61 20.18
CA TRP A 61 -0.83 18.50 20.10
C TRP A 61 -1.05 17.91 18.69
N ILE A 62 -0.64 18.63 17.64
CA ILE A 62 -0.72 18.16 16.24
C ILE A 62 0.14 16.93 16.04
N ASP A 63 1.31 16.86 16.67
CA ASP A 63 2.24 15.74 16.53
C ASP A 63 1.68 14.47 17.18
N GLU A 64 1.10 14.60 18.38
CA GLU A 64 0.42 13.48 19.04
C GLU A 64 -0.79 12.99 18.23
N VAL A 65 -1.64 13.89 17.73
CA VAL A 65 -2.81 13.51 16.93
C VAL A 65 -2.40 12.82 15.62
N ALA A 66 -1.38 13.34 14.95
CA ALA A 66 -0.86 12.74 13.72
C ALA A 66 -0.28 11.34 14.01
N SER A 67 0.52 11.20 15.07
CA SER A 67 1.12 9.91 15.45
C SER A 67 0.07 8.85 15.83
N ILE A 68 -0.94 9.23 16.63
CA ILE A 68 -2.02 8.31 17.00
C ILE A 68 -2.86 7.92 15.77
N SER A 69 -3.20 8.88 14.92
CA SER A 69 -3.96 8.62 13.69
C SER A 69 -3.18 7.73 12.73
N PHE A 70 -1.87 7.93 12.64
CA PHE A 70 -0.97 7.10 11.84
C PHE A 70 -0.88 5.66 12.37
N LEU A 71 -0.83 5.48 13.69
CA LEU A 71 -0.87 4.15 14.32
C LEU A 71 -2.16 3.41 13.95
N TRP A 72 -3.32 4.06 14.11
CA TRP A 72 -4.62 3.47 13.73
C TRP A 72 -4.68 3.17 12.23
N LEU A 73 -4.18 4.08 11.40
CA LEU A 73 -4.11 3.89 9.95
C LEU A 73 -3.21 2.70 9.59
N ALA A 74 -2.08 2.50 10.26
CA ALA A 74 -1.19 1.38 10.01
C ALA A 74 -1.86 0.04 10.37
N MET A 75 -2.55 -0.02 11.52
CA MET A 75 -3.30 -1.21 11.95
C MET A 75 -4.43 -1.55 10.96
N LEU A 76 -5.27 -0.57 10.61
CA LEU A 76 -6.38 -0.76 9.66
C LEU A 76 -5.86 -1.02 8.23
N GLY A 77 -4.81 -0.32 7.81
CA GLY A 77 -4.16 -0.50 6.53
C GLY A 77 -3.57 -1.90 6.37
N SER A 78 -2.99 -2.47 7.43
CA SER A 78 -2.54 -3.87 7.44
C SER A 78 -3.70 -4.84 7.31
N ALA A 79 -4.83 -4.60 7.99
CA ALA A 79 -6.01 -5.45 7.89
C ALA A 79 -6.62 -5.42 6.48
N ILE A 80 -6.77 -4.22 5.88
CA ILE A 80 -7.23 -4.03 4.50
C ILE A 80 -6.26 -4.69 3.51
N ALA A 81 -4.96 -4.56 3.74
CA ALA A 81 -3.94 -5.20 2.90
C ALA A 81 -4.03 -6.72 2.96
N ILE A 82 -4.34 -7.31 4.12
CA ILE A 82 -4.50 -8.77 4.27
C ILE A 82 -5.78 -9.25 3.58
N ASP A 83 -6.92 -8.55 3.73
CA ASP A 83 -8.19 -8.90 3.07
C ASP A 83 -8.10 -8.80 1.54
N ARG A 84 -7.52 -7.70 1.03
CA ARG A 84 -7.20 -7.55 -0.40
C ARG A 84 -6.15 -8.57 -0.88
N ASN A 85 -5.43 -9.24 0.01
CA ASN A 85 -4.44 -10.28 -0.29
C ASN A 85 -4.84 -11.67 0.25
N GLU A 86 -6.12 -12.00 0.48
CA GLU A 86 -6.49 -13.34 0.97
C GLU A 86 -6.01 -14.50 0.05
N HIS A 87 -5.63 -14.23 -1.20
CA HIS A 87 -4.82 -15.16 -2.02
C HIS A 87 -3.67 -14.50 -2.82
N LEU A 88 -3.43 -13.20 -2.67
CA LEU A 88 -2.74 -12.43 -3.70
C LEU A 88 -1.27 -12.16 -3.35
N ARG A 89 -0.40 -12.48 -4.31
CA ARG A 89 0.94 -11.90 -4.56
C ARG A 89 2.20 -12.36 -3.84
N LEU A 90 2.21 -13.16 -2.76
CA LEU A 90 3.47 -13.83 -2.39
C LEU A 90 3.74 -15.04 -3.31
N THR A 91 2.71 -15.81 -3.66
CA THR A 91 2.81 -16.99 -4.53
C THR A 91 3.10 -16.63 -6.00
N LEU A 92 2.54 -15.53 -6.51
CA LEU A 92 2.81 -15.07 -7.88
C LEU A 92 4.17 -14.37 -8.01
N PHE A 93 4.58 -13.60 -6.99
CA PHE A 93 5.91 -12.98 -6.99
C PHE A 93 7.02 -14.02 -6.80
N ILE A 94 6.81 -15.04 -5.95
CA ILE A 94 7.74 -16.20 -5.85
C ILE A 94 7.70 -17.07 -7.12
N GLY A 95 6.55 -17.17 -7.79
CA GLY A 95 6.40 -17.94 -9.04
C GLY A 95 7.04 -17.30 -10.27
N MET A 96 7.21 -15.96 -10.28
CA MET A 96 7.82 -15.21 -11.40
C MET A 96 9.23 -14.67 -11.10
N MET A 97 9.73 -14.82 -9.88
CA MET A 97 11.04 -14.30 -9.49
C MET A 97 12.11 -15.37 -9.72
N PRO A 98 13.12 -15.11 -10.59
CA PRO A 98 14.21 -16.06 -10.79
C PRO A 98 14.96 -16.25 -9.47
N GLU A 99 15.30 -17.50 -9.13
CA GLU A 99 16.03 -17.97 -7.94
C GLU A 99 17.17 -17.03 -7.44
N ARG A 100 17.76 -16.27 -8.37
CA ARG A 100 18.88 -15.35 -8.16
C ARG A 100 18.55 -14.11 -7.31
N LEU A 101 17.36 -13.53 -7.43
CA LEU A 101 17.03 -12.32 -6.65
C LEU A 101 16.61 -12.67 -5.21
N ARG A 102 16.10 -13.89 -4.97
CA ARG A 102 15.70 -14.36 -3.63
C ARG A 102 16.92 -14.49 -2.70
N GLY A 103 18.04 -14.96 -3.25
CA GLY A 103 19.33 -15.00 -2.55
C GLY A 103 19.84 -13.61 -2.17
N PHE A 104 19.79 -12.65 -3.09
CA PHE A 104 20.26 -11.29 -2.84
C PHE A 104 19.44 -10.57 -1.76
N ALA A 105 18.11 -10.70 -1.80
CA ALA A 105 17.24 -10.10 -0.79
C ALA A 105 17.49 -10.67 0.62
N ASN A 106 17.71 -11.98 0.73
CA ASN A 106 17.98 -12.63 2.02
C ASN A 106 19.36 -12.23 2.57
N SER A 107 20.38 -12.19 1.70
CA SER A 107 21.72 -11.71 2.08
C SER A 107 21.72 -10.25 2.47
N PHE A 108 21.00 -9.39 1.75
CA PHE A 108 20.87 -7.96 2.07
C PHE A 108 20.15 -7.75 3.41
N ALA A 109 19.07 -8.49 3.66
CA ALA A 109 18.36 -8.42 4.93
C ALA A 109 19.25 -8.82 6.12
N LEU A 110 20.03 -9.90 5.98
CA LEU A 110 21.01 -10.32 6.99
C LEU A 110 22.10 -9.25 7.22
N LEU A 111 22.58 -8.60 6.15
CA LEU A 111 23.60 -7.56 6.23
C LEU A 111 23.08 -6.31 6.95
N VAL A 112 21.85 -5.90 6.66
CA VAL A 112 21.19 -4.78 7.32
C VAL A 112 20.98 -5.06 8.81
N VAL A 113 20.51 -6.28 9.16
CA VAL A 113 20.36 -6.69 10.56
C VAL A 113 21.71 -6.70 11.29
N ALA A 114 22.76 -7.26 10.67
CA ALA A 114 24.09 -7.28 11.25
C ALA A 114 24.72 -5.88 11.38
N ALA A 115 24.36 -4.93 10.52
CA ALA A 115 24.85 -3.56 10.59
C ALA A 115 24.13 -2.72 11.67
N PHE A 116 22.90 -3.10 12.04
CA PHE A 116 22.08 -2.40 13.02
C PHE A 116 22.16 -3.00 14.44
N LEU A 117 22.68 -4.23 14.56
CA LEU A 117 23.02 -4.89 15.82
C LEU A 117 24.37 -4.39 16.35
#